data_AF-K9DAL9-F1
#
_entry.id   AF-K9DAL9-F1
#
_cell.length_a   1.000
_cell.length_b   1.000
_cell.length_c   1.000
_cell.angle_alpha   90.00
_cell.angle_beta   90.00
_cell.angle_gamma   90.00
#
_symmetry.space_group_name_H-M   'P 1'
#
loop_
_entity.id
_entity.type
_entity.pdbx_description
1 polymer ?
#
loop_
_entity_poly.entity_id
_entity_poly.type
_entity_poly.pdbx_seq_one_letter_code
_entity_poly.pdbx_strand_id
1 'polypeptide(L)'
;MFDAGENARAVAEMIGSLTGAGVEVNIHVSDQECLIDADPSQFDTALVNLAVNARDAMRARGTLTVRVEVVEAIPATKTRGAVEGEFVAVSLADTGTGIAPEHLEKIFEPFFTTKGVGHGTGSGLSQVFGFAHQSGGDVRVQSAPGAGSTFTLYLPRARAARVAPAATRKAADLPSGDGVSVLAVEDNPELAAVVDTMLQELGYASVVVPSAERALELLREEPDRFAAVFSDVMLPGMNGIDLANAIAESGIGAAVVLSSGYSQALVENPDHGFVLLAKPYALADLARALHAAVHRLDPPAGQEQPDMATVYDGRRLDAEARAEQARLAELAALHIMDSEEDEAYDELTRMAASFCEAPIALISLVDEQRQWFKGRVGLQARETPREHAFCAHAIKQPEQIMQVPDATLDARFAVNPLVTGEPGIRFYAGAPLRSASGHALGTLCVIDRKPRHLTQDQLDALRTLAASVVERLEARRLELGLAVDPSENPAR
;
A
#
# COMPACT_ATOMS: atom_id res chain seq x y z
N MET A 1 -11.68 15.42 1.74
CA MET A 1 -12.73 16.02 0.89
C MET A 1 -12.33 17.39 0.35
N PHE A 2 -12.41 17.60 -0.97
CA PHE A 2 -12.15 18.88 -1.65
C PHE A 2 -13.00 18.99 -2.94
N ASP A 3 -13.14 20.20 -3.51
CA ASP A 3 -13.84 20.39 -4.79
C ASP A 3 -12.89 20.10 -5.97
N ALA A 4 -13.18 19.02 -6.70
CA ALA A 4 -12.40 18.59 -7.85
C ALA A 4 -12.37 19.63 -8.97
N GLY A 5 -13.42 20.44 -9.09
CA GLY A 5 -13.52 21.52 -10.06
C GLY A 5 -12.59 22.68 -9.74
N GLU A 6 -12.48 23.07 -8.46
CA GLU A 6 -11.50 24.09 -8.04
C GLU A 6 -10.07 23.62 -8.22
N ASN A 7 -9.74 22.40 -7.79
CA ASN A 7 -8.40 21.84 -7.98
C ASN A 7 -8.07 21.65 -9.45
N ALA A 8 -9.00 21.17 -10.28
CA ALA A 8 -8.77 21.04 -11.72
C ALA A 8 -8.48 22.39 -12.39
N ARG A 9 -9.11 23.50 -11.94
CA ARG A 9 -8.77 24.85 -12.45
C ARG A 9 -7.34 25.24 -12.07
N ALA A 10 -6.94 25.03 -10.81
CA ALA A 10 -5.61 25.37 -10.33
C ALA A 10 -4.51 24.57 -11.06
N VAL A 11 -4.70 23.26 -11.19
CA VAL A 11 -3.76 22.39 -11.88
C VAL A 11 -3.76 22.66 -13.38
N ALA A 12 -4.88 23.05 -13.98
CA ALA A 12 -4.93 23.32 -15.41
C ALA A 12 -4.12 24.55 -15.84
N GLU A 13 -3.97 25.57 -14.99
CA GLU A 13 -3.01 26.67 -15.23
C GLU A 13 -1.56 26.14 -15.30
N MET A 14 -1.20 25.23 -14.38
CA MET A 14 0.10 24.56 -14.37
C MET A 14 0.27 23.64 -15.59
N ILE A 15 -0.77 22.90 -15.98
CA ILE A 15 -0.79 22.06 -17.19
C ILE A 15 -0.53 22.92 -18.43
N GLY A 16 -1.13 24.10 -18.55
CA GLY A 16 -0.87 25.03 -19.65
C GLY A 16 0.63 25.31 -19.82
N SER A 17 1.33 25.57 -18.71
CA SER A 17 2.78 25.79 -18.71
C SER A 17 3.59 24.53 -19.10
N LEU A 18 3.16 23.35 -18.67
CA LEU A 18 3.83 22.06 -18.92
C LEU A 18 3.60 21.53 -20.34
N THR A 19 2.45 21.86 -20.94
CA THR A 19 2.07 21.45 -22.31
C THR A 19 2.75 22.29 -23.39
N GLY A 20 3.17 23.52 -23.05
CA GLY A 20 3.86 24.44 -23.94
C GLY A 20 2.91 25.20 -24.88
N ALA A 21 3.41 26.27 -25.50
CA ALA A 21 2.61 27.22 -26.29
C ALA A 21 1.92 26.65 -27.55
N GLY A 22 2.19 25.40 -27.91
CA GLY A 22 1.57 24.72 -29.05
C GLY A 22 0.27 23.99 -28.72
N VAL A 23 -0.06 23.80 -27.43
CA VAL A 23 -1.27 23.10 -26.98
C VAL A 23 -2.23 24.12 -26.37
N GLU A 24 -3.44 24.19 -26.90
CA GLU A 24 -4.54 24.98 -26.33
C GLU A 24 -5.22 24.17 -25.22
N VAL A 25 -5.29 24.73 -24.02
CA VAL A 25 -5.92 24.06 -22.86
C VAL A 25 -7.27 24.71 -22.56
N ASN A 26 -8.35 23.94 -22.74
CA ASN A 26 -9.72 24.36 -22.48
C ASN A 26 -10.24 23.69 -21.20
N ILE A 27 -10.85 24.46 -20.30
CA ILE A 27 -11.31 23.97 -19.00
C ILE A 27 -12.81 24.22 -18.88
N HIS A 28 -13.58 23.17 -18.64
CA HIS A 28 -15.02 23.21 -18.43
C HIS A 28 -15.38 22.55 -17.11
N VAL A 29 -15.66 23.36 -16.09
CA VAL A 29 -16.09 22.87 -14.78
C VAL A 29 -17.56 23.20 -14.61
N SER A 30 -18.33 22.21 -14.16
CA SER A 30 -19.74 22.36 -13.80
C SER A 30 -19.96 23.49 -12.78
N ASP A 31 -21.11 24.15 -12.84
CA ASP A 31 -21.54 25.11 -11.83
C ASP A 31 -21.94 24.44 -10.50
N GLN A 32 -22.06 23.10 -10.49
CA GLN A 32 -22.33 22.33 -9.28
C GLN A 32 -21.04 22.00 -8.53
N GLU A 33 -21.11 22.00 -7.19
CA GLU A 33 -20.00 21.53 -6.34
C GLU A 33 -19.64 20.07 -6.67
N CYS A 34 -18.39 19.88 -7.02
CA CYS A 34 -17.79 18.63 -7.48
C CYS A 34 -16.92 18.03 -6.37
N LEU A 35 -17.51 17.91 -5.19
CA LEU A 35 -16.80 17.43 -4.01
C LEU A 35 -16.49 15.94 -4.11
N ILE A 36 -15.25 15.58 -3.78
CA ILE A 36 -14.75 14.22 -3.75
C ILE A 36 -13.96 14.00 -2.47
N ASP A 37 -13.92 12.76 -1.99
CA ASP A 37 -13.10 12.36 -0.87
C ASP A 37 -11.91 11.53 -1.33
N ALA A 38 -10.82 12.21 -1.64
CA ALA A 38 -9.58 11.66 -2.15
C ALA A 38 -8.39 12.49 -1.65
N ASP A 39 -7.17 12.00 -1.87
CA ASP A 39 -5.93 12.76 -1.63
C ASP A 39 -5.74 13.85 -2.73
N PRO A 40 -5.68 15.14 -2.38
CA PRO A 40 -5.48 16.23 -3.35
C PRO A 40 -4.16 16.12 -4.14
N SER A 41 -3.07 15.71 -3.49
CA SER A 41 -1.75 15.61 -4.13
C SER A 41 -1.72 14.47 -5.15
N GLN A 42 -2.38 13.35 -4.85
CA GLN A 42 -2.51 12.24 -5.79
C GLN A 42 -3.44 12.59 -6.96
N PHE A 43 -4.51 13.34 -6.69
CA PHE A 43 -5.40 13.88 -7.73
C PHE A 43 -4.64 14.79 -8.70
N ASP A 44 -3.85 15.73 -8.18
CA ASP A 44 -3.04 16.64 -8.98
C ASP A 44 -2.01 15.87 -9.83
N THR A 45 -1.34 14.89 -9.21
CA THR A 45 -0.39 14.00 -9.89
C THR A 45 -1.06 13.23 -11.03
N ALA A 46 -2.28 12.73 -10.81
CA ALA A 46 -3.03 12.02 -11.84
C ALA A 46 -3.38 12.92 -13.04
N LEU A 47 -3.82 14.17 -12.78
CA LEU A 47 -4.09 15.15 -13.83
C LEU A 47 -2.83 15.53 -14.63
N VAL A 48 -1.71 15.75 -13.95
CA VAL A 48 -0.43 16.06 -14.59
C VAL A 48 0.03 14.90 -15.47
N ASN A 49 -0.04 13.66 -14.98
CA ASN A 49 0.33 12.47 -15.74
C ASN A 49 -0.50 12.32 -17.01
N LEU A 50 -1.82 12.53 -16.93
CA LEU A 50 -2.71 12.52 -18.10
C LEU A 50 -2.39 13.65 -19.08
N ALA A 51 -2.12 14.86 -18.58
CA ALA A 51 -1.79 16.00 -19.42
C ALA A 51 -0.45 15.84 -20.16
N VAL A 52 0.57 15.29 -19.50
CA VAL A 52 1.87 14.98 -20.14
C VAL A 52 1.68 13.93 -21.23
N ASN A 53 0.88 12.90 -20.96
CA ASN A 53 0.57 11.86 -21.95
C ASN A 53 -0.18 12.44 -23.17
N ALA A 54 -1.17 13.30 -22.93
CA ALA A 54 -1.91 14.01 -23.98
C ALA A 54 -0.99 14.89 -24.84
N ARG A 55 -0.11 15.69 -24.21
CA ARG A 55 0.87 16.52 -24.92
C ARG A 55 1.75 15.70 -25.86
N ASP A 56 2.27 14.59 -25.36
CA ASP A 56 3.15 13.73 -26.13
C ASP A 56 2.40 13.08 -27.30
N ALA A 57 1.14 12.65 -27.09
CA ALA A 57 0.27 12.11 -28.14
C ALA A 57 -0.07 13.16 -29.22
N MET A 58 -0.13 14.43 -28.84
CA MET A 58 -0.32 15.57 -29.74
C MET A 58 0.98 16.08 -30.39
N ARG A 59 2.15 15.51 -30.05
CA ARG A 59 3.46 16.02 -30.48
C ARG A 59 3.62 17.52 -30.16
N ALA A 60 3.16 17.92 -28.97
CA ALA A 60 3.14 19.30 -28.47
C ALA A 60 2.32 20.30 -29.32
N ARG A 61 1.37 19.84 -30.15
CA ARG A 61 0.41 20.70 -30.87
C ARG A 61 -1.00 20.10 -30.92
N GLY A 62 -1.99 20.85 -30.44
CA GLY A 62 -3.39 20.40 -30.48
C GLY A 62 -4.22 21.07 -29.38
N THR A 63 -5.34 20.44 -29.03
CA THR A 63 -6.23 20.92 -27.97
C THR A 63 -6.35 19.87 -26.88
N LEU A 64 -6.13 20.27 -25.63
CA LEU A 64 -6.43 19.49 -24.43
C LEU A 64 -7.65 20.10 -23.75
N THR A 65 -8.71 19.32 -23.59
CA THR A 65 -9.94 19.74 -22.92
C THR A 65 -10.08 19.01 -21.59
N VAL A 66 -10.10 19.75 -20.49
CA VAL A 66 -10.40 19.23 -19.15
C VAL A 66 -11.87 19.53 -18.85
N ARG A 67 -12.65 18.51 -18.51
CA ARG A 67 -14.04 18.68 -18.07
C ARG A 67 -14.27 18.02 -16.71
N VAL A 68 -14.93 18.73 -15.81
CA VAL A 68 -15.33 18.25 -14.50
C VAL A 68 -16.84 18.40 -14.37
N GLU A 69 -17.56 17.29 -14.20
CA GLU A 69 -19.01 17.29 -14.09
C GLU A 69 -19.52 16.20 -13.14
N VAL A 70 -20.71 16.41 -12.59
CA VAL A 70 -21.40 15.39 -11.78
C VAL A 70 -22.20 14.49 -12.72
N VAL A 71 -22.07 13.18 -12.54
CA VAL A 71 -22.79 12.15 -13.29
C VAL A 71 -23.49 11.17 -12.36
N GLU A 72 -24.60 10.60 -12.80
CA GLU A 72 -25.42 9.66 -12.01
C GLU A 72 -25.06 8.18 -12.24
N ALA A 73 -24.09 7.91 -13.12
CA ALA A 73 -23.55 6.58 -13.34
C ALA A 73 -22.19 6.62 -14.04
N ILE A 74 -21.42 5.55 -13.84
CA ILE A 74 -20.31 5.18 -14.72
C ILE A 74 -20.89 4.42 -15.92
N PRO A 75 -20.66 4.89 -17.16
CA PRO A 75 -21.20 4.24 -18.34
C PRO A 75 -20.57 2.86 -18.57
N ALA A 76 -21.38 1.94 -19.11
CA ALA A 76 -20.93 0.61 -19.49
C ALA A 76 -19.90 0.68 -20.63
N THR A 77 -18.95 -0.26 -20.64
CA THR A 77 -18.04 -0.54 -21.74
C THR A 77 -18.29 -1.95 -22.29
N LYS A 78 -17.54 -2.35 -23.32
CA LYS A 78 -17.61 -3.72 -23.86
C LYS A 78 -17.25 -4.80 -22.83
N THR A 79 -16.47 -4.44 -21.80
CA THR A 79 -15.90 -5.39 -20.82
C THR A 79 -16.40 -5.18 -19.39
N ARG A 80 -16.98 -4.02 -19.07
CA ARG A 80 -17.51 -3.70 -17.74
C ARG A 80 -18.92 -3.13 -17.83
N GLY A 81 -19.81 -3.58 -16.94
CA GLY A 81 -21.18 -3.07 -16.84
C GLY A 81 -21.24 -1.61 -16.38
N ALA A 82 -22.42 -1.00 -16.51
CA ALA A 82 -22.67 0.32 -15.92
C ALA A 82 -22.70 0.21 -14.39
N VAL A 83 -22.25 1.26 -13.71
CA VAL A 83 -22.30 1.36 -12.25
C VAL A 83 -23.15 2.57 -11.91
N GLU A 84 -24.30 2.35 -11.27
CA GLU A 84 -25.18 3.44 -10.82
C GLU A 84 -24.61 4.10 -9.55
N GLY A 85 -24.75 5.42 -9.44
CA GLY A 85 -24.29 6.19 -8.29
C GLY A 85 -23.92 7.63 -8.65
N GLU A 86 -23.84 8.52 -7.66
CA GLU A 86 -23.34 9.87 -7.93
C GLU A 86 -21.81 9.88 -7.97
N PHE A 87 -21.25 10.26 -9.11
CA PHE A 87 -19.82 10.40 -9.32
C PHE A 87 -19.49 11.81 -9.80
N VAL A 88 -18.26 12.25 -9.51
CA VAL A 88 -17.61 13.35 -10.21
C VAL A 88 -16.77 12.74 -11.33
N ALA A 89 -17.16 13.05 -12.56
CA ALA A 89 -16.43 12.68 -13.76
C ALA A 89 -15.41 13.76 -14.11
N VAL A 90 -14.12 13.42 -14.01
CA VAL A 90 -13.01 14.28 -14.41
C VAL A 90 -12.42 13.71 -15.70
N SER A 91 -12.71 14.37 -16.82
CA SER A 91 -12.28 13.94 -18.14
C SER A 91 -11.20 14.83 -18.73
N LEU A 92 -10.20 14.22 -19.36
CA LEU A 92 -9.16 14.88 -20.13
C LEU A 92 -9.19 14.33 -21.56
N ALA A 93 -9.53 15.19 -22.51
CA ALA A 93 -9.66 14.87 -23.92
C ALA A 93 -8.56 15.57 -24.74
N ASP A 94 -7.77 14.79 -25.47
CA ASP A 94 -6.73 15.29 -26.37
C ASP A 94 -7.11 15.08 -27.85
N THR A 95 -6.59 15.91 -28.75
CA THR A 95 -6.74 15.75 -30.21
C THR A 95 -5.53 15.06 -30.85
N GLY A 96 -4.82 14.22 -30.11
CA GLY A 96 -3.60 13.55 -30.53
C GLY A 96 -3.82 12.36 -31.44
N THR A 97 -2.82 11.48 -31.52
CA THR A 97 -2.85 10.32 -32.43
C THR A 97 -3.88 9.26 -32.06
N GLY A 98 -4.45 9.29 -30.86
CA GLY A 98 -5.32 8.25 -30.34
C GLY A 98 -4.60 6.92 -30.10
N ILE A 99 -5.33 5.93 -29.60
CA ILE A 99 -4.86 4.63 -29.14
C ILE A 99 -5.60 3.54 -29.93
N ALA A 100 -4.86 2.55 -30.41
CA ALA A 100 -5.43 1.41 -31.12
C ALA A 100 -6.24 0.51 -30.15
N PRO A 101 -7.37 -0.08 -30.58
CA PRO A 101 -8.24 -0.89 -29.71
C PRO A 101 -7.51 -2.02 -28.98
N GLU A 102 -6.52 -2.66 -29.61
CA GLU A 102 -5.71 -3.73 -29.03
C GLU A 102 -4.82 -3.30 -27.86
N HIS A 103 -4.65 -1.99 -27.65
CA HIS A 103 -3.85 -1.43 -26.56
C HIS A 103 -4.70 -0.88 -25.41
N LEU A 104 -5.99 -0.63 -25.61
CA LEU A 104 -6.86 0.03 -24.61
C LEU A 104 -6.95 -0.69 -23.27
N GLU A 105 -6.80 -2.02 -23.25
CA GLU A 105 -6.78 -2.81 -22.02
C GLU A 105 -5.41 -2.82 -21.35
N LYS A 106 -4.33 -2.72 -22.15
CA LYS A 106 -2.94 -2.82 -21.69
C LYS A 106 -2.34 -1.50 -21.24
N ILE A 107 -2.92 -0.37 -21.63
CA ILE A 107 -2.37 0.96 -21.30
C ILE A 107 -2.33 1.26 -19.80
N PHE A 108 -3.08 0.52 -18.98
CA PHE A 108 -3.07 0.64 -17.52
C PHE A 108 -2.12 -0.36 -16.84
N GLU A 109 -1.53 -1.30 -17.60
CA GLU A 109 -0.52 -2.22 -17.07
C GLU A 109 0.76 -1.44 -16.69
N PRO A 110 1.35 -1.72 -15.52
CA PRO A 110 2.60 -1.08 -15.12
C PRO A 110 3.68 -1.25 -16.19
N PHE A 111 4.37 -0.14 -16.50
CA PHE A 111 5.48 -0.08 -17.46
C PHE A 111 5.10 -0.33 -18.92
N PHE A 112 3.81 -0.46 -19.24
CA PHE A 112 3.37 -0.55 -20.63
C PHE A 112 3.63 0.79 -21.33
N THR A 113 4.39 0.75 -22.43
CA THR A 113 4.65 1.92 -23.25
C THR A 113 4.79 1.53 -24.72
N THR A 114 4.18 2.33 -25.59
CA THR A 114 4.39 2.26 -27.05
C THR A 114 5.48 3.22 -27.52
N LYS A 115 6.07 4.00 -26.61
CA LYS A 115 7.15 4.95 -26.89
C LYS A 115 8.51 4.23 -26.84
N GLY A 116 9.45 4.64 -27.69
CA GLY A 116 10.80 4.06 -27.75
C GLY A 116 11.57 4.16 -26.42
N VAL A 117 12.61 3.34 -26.28
CA VAL A 117 13.45 3.26 -25.07
C VAL A 117 13.92 4.65 -24.63
N GLY A 118 13.60 5.05 -23.40
CA GLY A 118 13.98 6.35 -22.82
C GLY A 118 12.97 7.50 -22.97
N HIS A 119 11.84 7.31 -23.67
CA HIS A 119 10.84 8.36 -23.93
C HIS A 119 9.55 8.25 -23.09
N GLY A 120 9.65 7.68 -21.89
CA GLY A 120 8.56 7.56 -20.93
C GLY A 120 8.60 6.23 -20.18
N THR A 121 8.39 6.27 -18.85
CA THR A 121 8.52 5.10 -17.96
C THR A 121 7.37 4.11 -18.07
N GLY A 122 6.30 4.43 -18.81
CA GLY A 122 5.07 3.61 -18.87
C GLY A 122 4.31 3.53 -17.54
N SER A 123 4.69 4.33 -16.53
CA SER A 123 4.12 4.26 -15.17
C SER A 123 2.99 5.26 -14.93
N GLY A 124 2.89 6.33 -15.74
CA GLY A 124 1.94 7.42 -15.50
C GLY A 124 0.47 6.99 -15.53
N LEU A 125 0.06 6.12 -16.48
CA LEU A 125 -1.33 5.64 -16.58
C LEU A 125 -1.66 4.57 -15.54
N SER A 126 -0.69 3.74 -15.12
CA SER A 126 -0.90 2.79 -14.02
C SER A 126 -1.07 3.51 -12.67
N GLN A 127 -0.39 4.64 -12.46
CA GLN A 127 -0.60 5.48 -11.27
C GLN A 127 -1.99 6.12 -11.25
N VAL A 128 -2.46 6.63 -12.40
CA VAL A 128 -3.82 7.18 -12.54
C VAL A 128 -4.88 6.11 -12.26
N PHE A 129 -4.68 4.90 -12.79
CA PHE A 129 -5.55 3.76 -12.53
C PHE A 129 -5.58 3.39 -11.04
N GLY A 130 -4.41 3.31 -10.39
CA GLY A 130 -4.29 3.03 -8.97
C GLY A 130 -5.00 4.07 -8.10
N PHE A 131 -4.76 5.36 -8.35
CA PHE A 131 -5.42 6.46 -7.66
C PHE A 131 -6.95 6.38 -7.77
N ALA A 132 -7.48 6.16 -8.98
CA ALA A 132 -8.92 6.08 -9.20
C ALA A 132 -9.56 4.94 -8.38
N HIS A 133 -8.94 3.75 -8.36
CA HIS A 133 -9.47 2.61 -7.60
C HIS A 133 -9.28 2.77 -6.09
N GLN A 134 -8.16 3.33 -5.63
CA GLN A 134 -7.90 3.62 -4.21
C GLN A 134 -8.90 4.64 -3.65
N SER A 135 -9.34 5.58 -4.49
CA SER A 135 -10.37 6.58 -4.15
C SER A 135 -11.80 6.05 -4.26
N GLY A 136 -11.99 4.72 -4.40
CA GLY A 136 -13.30 4.09 -4.56
C GLY A 136 -13.97 4.33 -5.91
N GLY A 137 -13.22 4.81 -6.89
CA GLY A 137 -13.65 5.18 -8.23
C GLY A 137 -13.21 4.20 -9.32
N ASP A 138 -13.34 4.63 -10.57
CA ASP A 138 -12.89 3.87 -11.75
C ASP A 138 -12.35 4.82 -12.82
N VAL A 139 -11.61 4.29 -13.79
CA VAL A 139 -11.13 5.03 -14.95
C VAL A 139 -11.67 4.40 -16.24
N ARG A 140 -12.07 5.27 -17.18
CA ARG A 140 -12.51 4.87 -18.53
C ARG A 140 -11.66 5.58 -19.57
N VAL A 141 -11.42 4.89 -20.67
CA VAL A 141 -10.76 5.45 -21.84
C VAL A 141 -11.64 5.28 -23.07
N GLN A 142 -11.78 6.34 -23.83
CA GLN A 142 -12.40 6.35 -25.14
C GLN A 142 -11.37 6.91 -26.12
N SER A 143 -10.94 6.10 -27.08
CA SER A 143 -9.91 6.51 -28.03
C SER A 143 -10.01 5.70 -29.31
N ALA A 144 -9.65 6.33 -30.43
CA ALA A 144 -9.50 5.67 -31.71
C ALA A 144 -8.32 6.29 -32.48
N PRO A 145 -7.60 5.50 -33.31
CA PRO A 145 -6.49 6.04 -34.10
C PRO A 145 -6.91 7.25 -34.94
N GLY A 146 -6.20 8.36 -34.76
CA GLY A 146 -6.43 9.64 -35.45
C GLY A 146 -7.56 10.51 -34.90
N ALA A 147 -8.29 10.04 -33.88
CA ALA A 147 -9.41 10.78 -33.27
C ALA A 147 -9.07 11.41 -31.90
N GLY A 148 -7.85 11.21 -31.40
CA GLY A 148 -7.47 11.59 -30.04
C GLY A 148 -7.93 10.59 -28.98
N SER A 149 -7.75 10.96 -27.70
CA SER A 149 -8.15 10.12 -26.57
C SER A 149 -8.89 10.93 -25.52
N THR A 150 -9.83 10.30 -24.84
CA THR A 150 -10.51 10.84 -23.67
C THR A 150 -10.36 9.86 -22.52
N PHE A 151 -9.67 10.29 -21.47
CA PHE A 151 -9.59 9.58 -20.20
C PHE A 151 -10.58 10.20 -19.24
N THR A 152 -11.38 9.41 -18.54
CA THR A 152 -12.36 9.88 -17.57
C THR A 152 -12.16 9.14 -16.26
N LEU A 153 -11.77 9.87 -15.21
CA LEU A 153 -11.81 9.38 -13.84
C LEU A 153 -13.21 9.59 -13.29
N TYR A 154 -13.82 8.53 -12.76
CA TYR A 154 -15.08 8.59 -12.05
C TYR A 154 -14.76 8.41 -10.57
N LEU A 155 -14.92 9.47 -9.80
CA LEU A 155 -14.67 9.46 -8.36
C LEU A 155 -16.02 9.56 -7.63
N PRO A 156 -16.28 8.78 -6.57
CA PRO A 156 -17.52 8.90 -5.81
C PRO A 156 -17.74 10.34 -5.37
N ARG A 157 -18.91 10.90 -5.70
CA ARG A 157 -19.25 12.26 -5.30
C ARG A 157 -19.41 12.27 -3.79
N ALA A 158 -18.54 13.00 -3.11
CA ALA A 158 -18.77 13.35 -1.73
C ALA A 158 -19.90 14.37 -1.70
N ARG A 159 -20.96 14.09 -0.96
CA ARG A 159 -21.91 15.15 -0.63
C ARG A 159 -21.24 15.95 0.48
N ALA A 160 -20.86 17.21 0.23
CA ALA A 160 -20.87 18.15 1.34
C ALA A 160 -22.24 17.99 1.97
N ALA A 161 -22.28 17.86 3.28
CA ALA A 161 -23.49 18.16 4.00
C ALA A 161 -23.83 19.60 3.65
N ARG A 162 -24.66 19.79 2.60
CA ARG A 162 -25.32 21.05 2.35
C ARG A 162 -26.17 21.24 3.59
N VAL A 163 -25.72 22.11 4.48
CA VAL A 163 -26.55 22.73 5.49
C VAL A 163 -27.53 23.65 4.76
N ALA A 164 -28.41 23.07 3.92
CA ALA A 164 -29.77 23.55 3.87
C ALA A 164 -30.34 23.26 5.27
N PRO A 165 -31.17 24.15 5.84
CA PRO A 165 -31.69 23.96 7.19
C PRO A 165 -32.46 22.64 7.20
N ALA A 166 -31.76 21.56 7.58
CA ALA A 166 -32.37 20.31 7.93
C ALA A 166 -33.34 20.73 9.02
N ALA A 167 -34.63 20.53 8.75
CA ALA A 167 -35.65 20.59 9.75
C ALA A 167 -35.04 19.98 11.01
N THR A 168 -34.91 20.80 12.04
CA THR A 168 -34.25 20.50 13.31
C THR A 168 -34.58 19.08 13.76
N ARG A 169 -33.76 18.10 13.38
CA ARG A 169 -33.50 16.97 14.23
C ARG A 169 -32.37 17.47 15.11
N LYS A 170 -32.79 17.88 16.30
CA LYS A 170 -31.93 18.41 17.36
C LYS A 170 -30.66 17.56 17.46
N ALA A 171 -29.58 18.17 17.94
CA ALA A 171 -28.40 17.52 18.51
C ALA A 171 -28.70 16.54 19.68
N ALA A 172 -29.95 16.05 19.79
CA ALA A 172 -30.46 15.17 20.83
C ALA A 172 -30.39 13.68 20.45
N ASP A 173 -30.01 13.33 19.21
CA ASP A 173 -30.01 11.93 18.74
C ASP A 173 -28.61 11.38 18.43
N LEU A 174 -27.53 12.18 18.55
CA LEU A 174 -26.18 11.61 18.60
C LEU A 174 -25.95 11.06 20.01
N PRO A 175 -25.39 9.85 20.15
CA PRO A 175 -25.04 9.36 21.47
C PRO A 175 -24.06 10.33 22.11
N SER A 176 -24.48 10.98 23.20
CA SER A 176 -23.62 11.91 23.92
C SER A 176 -22.64 11.12 24.78
N GLY A 177 -21.44 11.65 24.92
CA GLY A 177 -20.46 11.13 25.86
C GLY A 177 -20.83 11.32 27.32
N ASP A 178 -21.87 12.10 27.66
CA ASP A 178 -22.36 12.36 29.03
C ASP A 178 -21.23 12.75 30.04
N GLY A 179 -20.14 13.34 29.57
CA GLY A 179 -18.96 13.71 30.38
C GLY A 179 -17.97 12.58 30.65
N VAL A 180 -18.15 11.41 30.01
CA VAL A 180 -17.20 10.30 30.03
C VAL A 180 -15.83 10.76 29.54
N SER A 181 -14.77 10.35 30.23
CA SER A 181 -13.42 10.76 29.86
C SER A 181 -12.81 9.82 28.82
N VAL A 182 -12.24 10.41 27.77
CA VAL A 182 -11.56 9.74 26.67
C VAL A 182 -10.10 10.21 26.61
N LEU A 183 -9.18 9.26 26.52
CA LEU A 183 -7.76 9.54 26.29
C LEU A 183 -7.49 9.47 24.78
N ALA A 184 -7.06 10.56 24.17
CA ALA A 184 -6.70 10.60 22.76
C ALA A 184 -5.18 10.60 22.56
N VAL A 185 -4.69 9.84 21.58
CA VAL A 185 -3.26 9.73 21.25
C VAL A 185 -3.03 10.18 19.81
N GLU A 186 -2.28 11.27 19.65
CA GLU A 186 -2.02 11.91 18.36
C GLU A 186 -0.69 12.67 18.43
N ASP A 187 0.29 12.29 17.61
CA ASP A 187 1.64 12.85 17.62
C ASP A 187 1.74 14.18 16.88
N ASN A 188 0.79 14.46 15.98
CA ASN A 188 0.71 15.75 15.30
C ASN A 188 -0.12 16.76 16.11
N PRO A 189 0.47 17.87 16.60
CA PRO A 189 -0.23 18.84 17.44
C PRO A 189 -1.41 19.55 16.75
N GLU A 190 -1.37 19.70 15.42
CA GLU A 190 -2.47 20.31 14.65
C GLU A 190 -3.68 19.37 14.57
N LEU A 191 -3.44 18.07 14.33
CA LEU A 191 -4.48 17.06 14.29
C LEU A 191 -5.02 16.75 15.70
N ALA A 192 -4.15 16.80 16.71
CA ALA A 192 -4.53 16.64 18.12
C ALA A 192 -5.58 17.66 18.55
N ALA A 193 -5.44 18.93 18.13
CA ALA A 193 -6.42 19.98 18.42
C ALA A 193 -7.77 19.74 17.75
N VAL A 194 -7.77 19.16 16.53
CA VAL A 194 -8.99 18.79 15.82
C VAL A 194 -9.70 17.63 16.53
N VAL A 195 -8.96 16.59 16.91
CA VAL A 195 -9.51 15.44 17.65
C VAL A 195 -10.07 15.87 19.01
N ASP A 196 -9.37 16.74 19.74
CA ASP A 196 -9.84 17.30 21.01
C ASP A 196 -11.18 18.01 20.85
N THR A 197 -11.29 18.87 19.83
CA THR A 197 -12.52 19.61 19.50
C THR A 197 -13.66 18.66 19.18
N MET A 198 -13.42 17.62 18.37
CA MET A 198 -14.44 16.63 18.02
C MET A 198 -14.95 15.84 19.24
N LEU A 199 -14.06 15.44 20.15
CA LEU A 199 -14.46 14.73 21.36
C LEU A 199 -15.29 15.60 22.31
N GLN A 200 -14.91 16.88 22.46
CA GLN A 200 -15.66 17.84 23.26
C GLN A 200 -17.05 18.14 22.66
N GLU A 201 -17.15 18.26 21.34
CA GLU A 201 -18.44 18.45 20.64
C GLU A 201 -19.40 17.27 20.85
N LEU A 202 -18.86 16.05 21.01
CA LEU A 202 -19.64 14.85 21.35
C LEU A 202 -19.99 14.75 22.84
N GLY A 203 -19.51 15.67 23.67
CA GLY A 203 -19.76 15.70 25.11
C GLY A 203 -18.85 14.77 25.92
N TYR A 204 -17.72 14.32 25.36
CA TYR A 204 -16.67 13.63 26.12
C TYR A 204 -15.72 14.64 26.78
N ALA A 205 -15.18 14.28 27.95
CA ALA A 205 -14.03 14.96 28.52
C ALA A 205 -12.75 14.37 27.91
N SER A 206 -12.00 15.12 27.13
CA SER A 206 -10.80 14.62 26.45
C SER A 206 -9.51 14.98 27.19
N VAL A 207 -8.55 14.05 27.17
CA VAL A 207 -7.14 14.33 27.47
C VAL A 207 -6.35 13.86 26.26
N VAL A 208 -5.56 14.75 25.66
CA VAL A 208 -4.76 14.42 24.48
C VAL A 208 -3.29 14.29 24.86
N VAL A 209 -2.65 13.23 24.38
CA VAL A 209 -1.22 12.97 24.59
C VAL A 209 -0.50 12.68 23.27
N PRO A 210 0.79 13.02 23.17
CA PRO A 210 1.52 12.94 21.91
C PRO A 210 2.07 11.56 21.57
N SER A 211 1.97 10.58 22.49
CA SER A 211 2.52 9.25 22.25
C SER A 211 1.80 8.16 23.04
N ALA A 212 1.88 6.92 22.52
CA ALA A 212 1.30 5.75 23.15
C ALA A 212 1.95 5.41 24.50
N GLU A 213 3.24 5.66 24.65
CA GLU A 213 3.95 5.46 25.93
C GLU A 213 3.36 6.37 27.01
N ARG A 214 3.14 7.66 26.69
CA ARG A 214 2.53 8.59 27.64
C ARG A 214 1.08 8.21 27.95
N ALA A 215 0.36 7.68 26.97
CA ALA A 215 -0.99 7.17 27.18
C ALA A 215 -1.00 6.02 28.19
N LEU A 216 -0.10 5.04 28.05
CA LEU A 216 0.02 3.94 29.01
C LEU A 216 0.45 4.37 30.40
N GLU A 217 1.36 5.35 30.50
CA GLU A 217 1.72 5.92 31.81
C GLU A 217 0.51 6.51 32.52
N LEU A 218 -0.28 7.34 31.83
CA LEU A 218 -1.49 7.93 32.39
C LEU A 218 -2.54 6.87 32.76
N LEU A 219 -2.73 5.86 31.92
CA LEU A 219 -3.66 4.76 32.22
C LEU A 219 -3.21 3.93 33.42
N ARG A 220 -1.90 3.80 33.68
CA ARG A 220 -1.40 3.12 34.89
C ARG A 220 -1.50 3.99 36.14
N GLU A 221 -1.29 5.29 36.00
CA GLU A 221 -1.44 6.27 37.08
C GLU A 221 -2.92 6.41 37.50
N GLU A 222 -3.83 6.37 36.53
CA GLU A 222 -5.27 6.61 36.72
C GLU A 222 -6.14 5.57 35.96
N PRO A 223 -6.18 4.29 36.39
CA PRO A 223 -6.78 3.18 35.63
C PRO A 223 -8.28 3.30 35.35
N ASP A 224 -9.02 3.94 36.25
CA ASP A 224 -10.48 4.07 36.16
C ASP A 224 -10.93 5.43 35.60
N ARG A 225 -9.99 6.30 35.24
CA ARG A 225 -10.30 7.66 34.78
C ARG A 225 -10.91 7.65 33.38
N PHE A 226 -10.39 6.82 32.49
CA PHE A 226 -10.73 6.85 31.07
C PHE A 226 -11.59 5.64 30.70
N ALA A 227 -12.78 5.87 30.16
CA ALA A 227 -13.63 4.77 29.69
C ALA A 227 -13.24 4.29 28.29
N ALA A 228 -12.55 5.15 27.52
CA ALA A 228 -12.04 4.79 26.22
C ALA A 228 -10.70 5.47 25.89
N VAL A 229 -9.94 4.83 25.02
CA VAL A 229 -8.72 5.33 24.40
C VAL A 229 -8.95 5.42 22.89
N PHE A 230 -8.74 6.60 22.33
CA PHE A 230 -8.77 6.85 20.89
C PHE A 230 -7.35 7.08 20.37
N SER A 231 -6.91 6.34 19.36
CA SER A 231 -5.53 6.43 18.86
C SER A 231 -5.46 6.24 17.35
N ASP A 232 -4.48 6.86 16.68
CA ASP A 232 -4.05 6.38 15.36
C ASP A 232 -3.34 5.03 15.49
N VAL A 233 -3.41 4.20 14.45
CA VAL A 233 -2.58 2.99 14.33
C VAL A 233 -1.13 3.40 14.11
N MET A 234 -0.89 4.39 13.26
CA MET A 234 0.46 4.84 12.91
C MET A 234 0.91 5.92 13.90
N LEU A 235 1.65 5.51 14.92
CA LEU A 235 2.32 6.40 15.87
C LEU A 235 3.83 6.14 15.87
N PRO A 236 4.66 7.18 16.08
CA PRO A 236 6.10 7.00 16.28
C PRO A 236 6.38 6.31 17.63
N GLY A 237 7.27 5.31 17.63
CA GLY A 237 7.56 4.51 18.82
C GLY A 237 6.60 3.33 18.93
N MET A 238 5.83 3.27 20.01
CA MET A 238 4.75 2.30 20.17
C MET A 238 3.57 2.66 19.26
N ASN A 239 3.16 1.72 18.41
CA ASN A 239 2.04 1.92 17.50
C ASN A 239 0.67 1.74 18.23
N GLY A 240 -0.43 2.16 17.59
CA GLY A 240 -1.75 2.11 18.23
C GLY A 240 -2.27 0.69 18.53
N ILE A 241 -1.83 -0.31 17.78
CA ILE A 241 -2.19 -1.71 18.02
C ILE A 241 -1.43 -2.25 19.24
N ASP A 242 -0.14 -1.94 19.36
CA ASP A 242 0.68 -2.27 20.52
C ASP A 242 0.14 -1.60 21.79
N LEU A 243 -0.33 -0.35 21.68
CA LEU A 243 -1.03 0.35 22.75
C LEU A 243 -2.30 -0.41 23.17
N ALA A 244 -3.15 -0.81 22.22
CA ALA A 244 -4.39 -1.54 22.50
C ALA A 244 -4.12 -2.87 23.23
N ASN A 245 -3.11 -3.61 22.76
CA ASN A 245 -2.69 -4.87 23.37
C ASN A 245 -2.14 -4.65 24.79
N ALA A 246 -1.30 -3.63 24.98
CA ALA A 246 -0.75 -3.30 26.30
C ALA A 246 -1.83 -2.90 27.32
N ILE A 247 -2.89 -2.22 26.88
CA ILE A 247 -4.06 -1.89 27.71
C ILE A 247 -4.82 -3.17 28.10
N ALA A 248 -5.05 -4.07 27.13
CA ALA A 248 -5.73 -5.34 27.38
C ALA A 248 -4.95 -6.25 28.34
N GLU A 249 -3.63 -6.35 28.19
CA GLU A 249 -2.76 -7.17 29.05
C GLU A 249 -2.63 -6.63 30.47
N SER A 250 -2.77 -5.31 30.65
CA SER A 250 -2.69 -4.68 31.97
C SER A 250 -3.99 -4.77 32.77
N GLY A 251 -5.07 -5.29 32.17
CA GLY A 251 -6.38 -5.45 32.83
C GLY A 251 -7.12 -4.12 33.02
N ILE A 252 -6.70 -3.07 32.32
CA ILE A 252 -7.33 -1.75 32.37
C ILE A 252 -8.63 -1.81 31.57
N GLY A 253 -9.74 -1.42 32.19
CA GLY A 253 -11.08 -1.55 31.61
C GLY A 253 -11.43 -0.53 30.51
N ALA A 254 -10.45 0.22 29.99
CA ALA A 254 -10.70 1.24 28.98
C ALA A 254 -10.89 0.60 27.60
N ALA A 255 -11.99 0.89 26.92
CA ALA A 255 -12.22 0.41 25.56
C ALA A 255 -11.28 1.10 24.57
N VAL A 256 -10.77 0.40 23.57
CA VAL A 256 -9.83 1.00 22.60
C VAL A 256 -10.50 1.17 21.24
N VAL A 257 -10.37 2.38 20.68
CA VAL A 257 -10.80 2.74 19.33
C VAL A 257 -9.57 3.19 18.54
N LEU A 258 -9.25 2.47 17.47
CA LEU A 258 -8.11 2.76 16.61
C LEU A 258 -8.57 3.33 15.27
N SER A 259 -7.93 4.40 14.81
CA SER A 259 -8.13 4.93 13.47
C SER A 259 -7.05 4.42 12.50
N SER A 260 -7.43 4.00 11.28
CA SER A 260 -6.50 3.42 10.29
C SER A 260 -6.73 3.97 8.88
N GLY A 261 -5.65 4.32 8.17
CA GLY A 261 -5.66 4.68 6.75
C GLY A 261 -5.41 3.53 5.77
N TYR A 262 -5.28 2.28 6.25
CA TYR A 262 -4.94 1.12 5.42
C TYR A 262 -6.16 0.21 5.23
N SER A 263 -6.53 -0.09 3.98
CA SER A 263 -7.70 -0.92 3.66
C SER A 263 -7.45 -2.42 3.88
N GLN A 264 -8.42 -3.02 4.58
CA GLN A 264 -8.85 -4.43 4.60
C GLN A 264 -8.00 -5.54 5.22
N ALA A 265 -6.67 -5.48 5.32
CA ALA A 265 -5.90 -6.59 5.90
C ALA A 265 -6.12 -6.81 7.41
N LEU A 266 -6.59 -5.78 8.14
CA LEU A 266 -6.92 -5.85 9.58
C LEU A 266 -8.40 -6.13 9.85
N VAL A 267 -9.25 -6.16 8.82
CA VAL A 267 -10.71 -6.35 8.95
C VAL A 267 -11.10 -7.84 8.85
N GLU A 268 -10.15 -8.72 8.51
CA GLU A 268 -10.42 -10.15 8.28
C GLU A 268 -10.55 -11.00 9.56
N ASN A 269 -10.37 -10.42 10.76
CA ASN A 269 -10.65 -11.10 12.04
C ASN A 269 -11.53 -10.24 12.98
N PRO A 270 -12.76 -10.65 13.30
CA PRO A 270 -13.69 -9.85 14.14
C PRO A 270 -13.32 -9.70 15.62
N ASP A 271 -12.31 -10.42 16.13
CA ASP A 271 -12.07 -10.64 17.58
C ASP A 271 -10.80 -9.96 18.12
N HIS A 272 -10.51 -8.72 17.72
CA HIS A 272 -9.29 -8.00 18.14
C HIS A 272 -9.40 -7.24 19.47
N GLY A 273 -10.55 -7.24 20.16
CA GLY A 273 -10.70 -6.54 21.45
C GLY A 273 -10.72 -5.01 21.39
N PHE A 274 -10.56 -4.41 20.21
CA PHE A 274 -10.67 -2.97 19.95
C PHE A 274 -11.57 -2.68 18.74
N VAL A 275 -12.07 -1.45 18.64
CA VAL A 275 -12.92 -0.98 17.51
C VAL A 275 -12.05 -0.24 16.50
N LEU A 276 -12.22 -0.55 15.21
CA LEU A 276 -11.48 0.08 14.12
C LEU A 276 -12.34 1.14 13.41
N LEU A 277 -11.78 2.33 13.21
CA LEU A 277 -12.36 3.46 12.52
C LEU A 277 -11.53 3.79 11.28
N ALA A 278 -12.10 3.61 10.09
CA ALA A 278 -11.38 3.91 8.85
C ALA A 278 -11.17 5.42 8.70
N LYS A 279 -9.96 5.84 8.34
CA LYS A 279 -9.66 7.20 7.92
C LYS A 279 -9.96 7.34 6.41
N PRO A 280 -10.56 8.46 5.97
CA PRO A 280 -11.10 9.56 6.79
C PRO A 280 -12.43 9.21 7.47
N TYR A 281 -12.69 9.76 8.66
CA TYR A 281 -13.91 9.53 9.44
C TYR A 281 -14.64 10.84 9.76
N ALA A 282 -15.97 10.81 9.82
CA ALA A 282 -16.77 11.96 10.26
C ALA A 282 -17.08 11.91 11.77
N LEU A 283 -17.48 13.05 12.35
CA LEU A 283 -17.86 13.18 13.76
C LEU A 283 -18.90 12.12 14.19
N ALA A 284 -19.85 11.80 13.32
CA ALA A 284 -20.88 10.79 13.59
C ALA A 284 -20.34 9.34 13.59
N ASP A 285 -19.29 9.06 12.82
CA ASP A 285 -18.62 7.75 12.82
C ASP A 285 -17.80 7.57 14.11
N LEU A 286 -17.08 8.61 14.53
CA LEU A 286 -16.38 8.65 15.80
C LEU A 286 -17.33 8.47 16.99
N ALA A 287 -18.49 9.16 16.98
CA ALA A 287 -19.53 9.03 18.00
C ALA A 287 -20.04 7.59 18.11
N ARG A 288 -20.35 6.94 16.98
CA ARG A 288 -20.81 5.54 16.96
C ARG A 288 -19.74 4.58 17.43
N ALA A 289 -18.48 4.78 17.01
CA ALA A 289 -17.37 3.92 17.38
C ALA A 289 -17.11 3.98 18.89
N LEU A 290 -17.05 5.18 19.47
CA LEU A 290 -16.85 5.39 20.91
C LEU A 290 -18.03 4.85 21.72
N HIS A 291 -19.27 5.14 21.32
CA HIS A 291 -20.45 4.61 22.01
C HIS A 291 -20.49 3.07 21.96
N ALA A 292 -20.21 2.46 20.81
CA ALA A 292 -20.15 1.00 20.69
C ALA A 292 -19.02 0.38 21.53
N ALA A 293 -17.87 1.04 21.63
CA ALA A 293 -16.73 0.58 22.41
C ALA A 293 -17.02 0.64 23.92
N VAL A 294 -17.55 1.76 24.40
CA VAL A 294 -17.86 1.97 25.82
C VAL A 294 -18.99 1.06 26.31
N HIS A 295 -20.04 0.85 25.51
CA HIS A 295 -21.19 0.02 25.92
C HIS A 295 -21.01 -1.50 25.71
N ARG A 296 -19.94 -1.95 25.02
CA ARG A 296 -19.56 -3.38 24.98
C ARG A 296 -18.99 -3.90 26.30
N LEU A 297 -18.56 -3.01 27.19
CA LEU A 297 -17.95 -3.37 28.47
C LEU A 297 -18.96 -3.71 29.58
N ASP A 298 -20.27 -3.57 29.34
CA ASP A 298 -21.32 -4.10 30.22
C ASP A 298 -21.85 -5.44 29.69
N PRO A 299 -21.44 -6.60 30.25
CA PRO A 299 -22.07 -7.86 29.90
C PRO A 299 -23.49 -7.93 30.52
N PRO A 300 -24.53 -8.31 29.76
CA PRO A 300 -25.80 -8.66 30.36
C PRO A 300 -25.63 -9.92 31.23
N ALA A 301 -26.13 -9.86 32.45
CA ALA A 301 -26.10 -10.96 33.40
C ALA A 301 -26.78 -12.21 32.82
N GLY A 302 -26.01 -13.29 32.69
CA GLY A 302 -26.52 -14.64 32.48
C GLY A 302 -26.44 -15.13 31.04
N GLN A 303 -25.28 -15.67 30.67
CA GLN A 303 -25.19 -16.83 29.76
C GLN A 303 -23.84 -17.51 29.99
N GLU A 304 -23.89 -18.83 30.14
CA GLU A 304 -22.82 -19.70 30.61
C GLU A 304 -21.58 -19.67 29.70
N GLN A 305 -20.40 -19.58 30.32
CA GLN A 305 -19.09 -19.71 29.69
C GLN A 305 -18.85 -21.13 29.18
N PRO A 306 -18.39 -21.34 27.93
CA PRO A 306 -17.62 -22.52 27.59
C PRO A 306 -16.19 -22.39 28.10
N ASP A 307 -15.64 -23.55 28.41
CA ASP A 307 -14.41 -23.87 29.14
C ASP A 307 -13.13 -23.12 28.70
N MET A 308 -12.41 -22.57 29.68
CA MET A 308 -11.26 -21.65 29.56
C MET A 308 -9.92 -22.41 29.38
N ALA A 309 -9.91 -23.43 28.52
CA ALA A 309 -8.78 -24.35 28.36
C ALA A 309 -8.13 -24.38 26.96
N THR A 310 -8.39 -23.40 26.09
CA THR A 310 -7.64 -23.26 24.81
C THR A 310 -7.24 -21.80 24.58
N VAL A 311 -6.07 -21.47 25.10
CA VAL A 311 -5.45 -20.13 25.15
C VAL A 311 -4.63 -19.85 23.87
N TYR A 312 -5.01 -18.78 23.13
CA TYR A 312 -4.25 -17.74 22.41
C TYR A 312 -3.12 -18.05 21.37
N ASP A 313 -3.12 -17.29 20.25
CA ASP A 313 -1.98 -17.13 19.30
C ASP A 313 -1.66 -15.65 18.94
N GLY A 314 -1.87 -14.69 19.85
CA GLY A 314 -1.47 -13.27 19.64
C GLY A 314 0.04 -13.02 19.75
N ARG A 315 0.74 -13.79 20.59
CA ARG A 315 2.20 -13.65 20.81
C ARG A 315 3.05 -14.02 19.59
N ARG A 316 2.51 -14.82 18.67
CA ARG A 316 3.23 -15.27 17.48
C ARG A 316 3.24 -14.20 16.39
N LEU A 317 2.15 -13.42 16.26
CA LEU A 317 2.05 -12.31 15.31
C LEU A 317 3.02 -11.17 15.64
N ASP A 318 3.16 -10.81 16.93
CA ASP A 318 4.12 -9.79 17.36
C ASP A 318 5.58 -10.23 17.16
N ALA A 319 5.86 -11.53 17.32
CA ALA A 319 7.18 -12.09 17.07
C ALA A 319 7.50 -12.10 15.57
N GLU A 320 6.53 -12.43 14.72
CA GLU A 320 6.65 -12.41 13.26
C GLU A 320 6.88 -10.98 12.73
N ALA A 321 6.16 -9.98 13.24
CA ALA A 321 6.35 -8.58 12.86
C ALA A 321 7.73 -8.04 13.26
N ARG A 322 8.18 -8.30 14.50
CA ARG A 322 9.53 -7.93 14.95
C ARG A 322 10.63 -8.64 14.16
N ALA A 323 10.44 -9.91 13.84
CA ALA A 323 11.38 -10.67 13.02
C ALA A 323 11.47 -10.10 11.60
N GLU A 324 10.35 -9.67 11.01
CA GLU A 324 10.34 -9.01 9.70
C GLU A 324 11.06 -7.66 9.73
N GLN A 325 10.81 -6.84 10.75
CA GLN A 325 11.49 -5.55 10.89
C GLN A 325 13.01 -5.72 11.06
N ALA A 326 13.44 -6.70 11.87
CA ALA A 326 14.86 -7.01 12.04
C ALA A 326 15.51 -7.49 10.73
N ARG A 327 14.82 -8.35 9.97
CA ARG A 327 15.26 -8.81 8.64
C ARG A 327 15.42 -7.64 7.66
N LEU A 328 14.48 -6.70 7.64
CA LEU A 328 14.52 -5.52 6.78
C LEU A 328 15.68 -4.58 7.14
N ALA A 329 15.91 -4.36 8.44
CA ALA A 329 17.05 -3.59 8.93
C ALA A 329 18.40 -4.22 8.52
N GLU A 330 18.51 -5.54 8.60
CA GLU A 330 19.70 -6.27 8.14
C GLU A 330 19.91 -6.13 6.63
N LEU A 331 18.86 -6.28 5.84
CA LEU A 331 18.93 -6.10 4.39
C LEU A 331 19.38 -4.67 4.02
N ALA A 332 18.84 -3.66 4.71
CA ALA A 332 19.20 -2.26 4.50
C ALA A 332 20.68 -2.00 4.83
N ALA A 333 21.20 -2.58 5.92
CA ALA A 333 22.59 -2.42 6.34
C ALA A 333 23.62 -2.97 5.33
N LEU A 334 23.22 -3.84 4.41
CA LEU A 334 24.10 -4.36 3.35
C LEU A 334 24.34 -3.36 2.22
N HIS A 335 23.54 -2.28 2.11
CA HIS A 335 23.53 -1.33 1.00
C HIS A 335 23.65 -2.03 -0.37
N ILE A 336 22.91 -3.12 -0.52
CA ILE A 336 22.99 -4.03 -1.67
C ILE A 336 21.84 -3.79 -2.65
N MET A 337 20.68 -3.34 -2.15
CA MET A 337 19.52 -2.98 -2.97
C MET A 337 19.91 -1.84 -3.92
N ASP A 338 19.49 -1.95 -5.18
CA ASP A 338 19.81 -0.99 -6.26
C ASP A 338 21.32 -0.76 -6.50
N SER A 339 22.19 -1.62 -5.97
CA SER A 339 23.63 -1.55 -6.23
C SER A 339 23.97 -1.94 -7.68
N GLU A 340 25.15 -1.52 -8.13
CA GLU A 340 25.66 -1.85 -9.46
C GLU A 340 25.74 -3.36 -9.72
N GLU A 341 25.75 -3.72 -11.01
CA GLU A 341 25.91 -5.10 -11.45
C GLU A 341 27.26 -5.65 -10.99
N ASP A 342 27.26 -6.89 -10.52
CA ASP A 342 28.43 -7.53 -9.95
C ASP A 342 28.54 -8.94 -10.52
N GLU A 343 29.57 -9.13 -11.34
CA GLU A 343 29.81 -10.35 -12.11
C GLU A 343 29.91 -11.59 -11.21
N ALA A 344 30.34 -11.43 -9.96
CA ALA A 344 30.49 -12.55 -9.06
C ALA A 344 29.14 -13.11 -8.56
N TYR A 345 28.12 -12.26 -8.43
CA TYR A 345 26.75 -12.72 -8.16
C TYR A 345 26.13 -13.37 -9.41
N ASP A 346 26.41 -12.83 -10.60
CA ASP A 346 25.96 -13.43 -11.86
C ASP A 346 26.61 -14.80 -12.12
N GLU A 347 27.87 -15.00 -11.73
CA GLU A 347 28.55 -16.29 -11.82
C GLU A 347 27.90 -17.36 -10.92
N LEU A 348 27.58 -17.02 -9.67
CA LEU A 348 26.83 -17.89 -8.76
C LEU A 348 25.47 -18.26 -9.34
N THR A 349 24.81 -17.30 -9.98
CA THR A 349 23.52 -17.50 -10.64
C THR A 349 23.63 -18.42 -11.86
N ARG A 350 24.68 -18.27 -12.68
CA ARG A 350 24.98 -19.18 -13.81
C ARG A 350 25.27 -20.60 -13.34
N MET A 351 26.03 -20.76 -12.26
CA MET A 351 26.28 -22.08 -11.68
C MET A 351 24.99 -22.72 -11.18
N ALA A 352 24.12 -21.98 -10.49
CA ALA A 352 22.82 -22.50 -10.04
C ALA A 352 21.94 -22.98 -11.21
N ALA A 353 21.85 -22.18 -12.28
CA ALA A 353 21.16 -22.57 -13.51
C ALA A 353 21.75 -23.86 -14.12
N SER A 354 23.09 -23.96 -14.18
CA SER A 354 23.78 -25.12 -14.75
C SER A 354 23.59 -26.38 -13.94
N PHE A 355 23.81 -26.35 -12.61
CA PHE A 355 23.67 -27.54 -11.76
C PHE A 355 22.23 -28.04 -11.70
N CYS A 356 21.27 -27.13 -11.65
CA CYS A 356 19.85 -27.48 -11.58
C CYS A 356 19.21 -27.74 -12.95
N GLU A 357 19.99 -27.62 -14.04
CA GLU A 357 19.54 -27.73 -15.43
C GLU A 357 18.31 -26.84 -15.72
N ALA A 358 18.31 -25.63 -15.15
CA ALA A 358 17.21 -24.68 -15.23
C ALA A 358 17.53 -23.56 -16.23
N PRO A 359 16.55 -23.10 -17.03
CA PRO A 359 16.78 -21.98 -17.95
C PRO A 359 16.91 -20.63 -17.23
N ILE A 360 16.40 -20.52 -16.01
CA ILE A 360 16.36 -19.28 -15.24
C ILE A 360 16.92 -19.53 -13.84
N ALA A 361 17.78 -18.63 -13.38
CA ALA A 361 18.23 -18.57 -12.00
C ALA A 361 18.36 -17.11 -11.56
N LEU A 362 18.11 -16.84 -10.28
CA LEU A 362 18.13 -15.49 -9.71
C LEU A 362 18.69 -15.49 -8.29
N ILE A 363 19.48 -14.49 -7.96
CA ILE A 363 19.73 -14.07 -6.58
C ILE A 363 18.75 -12.94 -6.30
N SER A 364 17.71 -13.24 -5.53
CA SER A 364 16.61 -12.34 -5.23
C SER A 364 16.68 -11.88 -3.78
N LEU A 365 16.61 -10.58 -3.52
CA LEU A 365 16.50 -9.97 -2.21
C LEU A 365 15.13 -9.33 -2.05
N VAL A 366 14.53 -9.39 -0.86
CA VAL A 366 13.12 -9.00 -0.65
C VAL A 366 13.03 -7.85 0.34
N ASP A 367 12.59 -6.67 -0.10
CA ASP A 367 12.30 -5.53 0.77
C ASP A 367 10.79 -5.46 1.11
N GLU A 368 10.30 -4.33 1.59
CA GLU A 368 8.88 -4.11 1.93
C GLU A 368 7.94 -4.17 0.71
N GLN A 369 8.40 -3.74 -0.45
CA GLN A 369 7.57 -3.44 -1.63
C GLN A 369 7.82 -4.42 -2.80
N ARG A 370 9.04 -4.93 -2.92
CA ARG A 370 9.50 -5.68 -4.10
C ARG A 370 10.51 -6.77 -3.75
N GLN A 371 10.65 -7.73 -4.67
CA GLN A 371 11.86 -8.52 -4.82
C GLN A 371 12.77 -7.87 -5.85
N TRP A 372 14.05 -7.71 -5.54
CA TRP A 372 15.07 -7.14 -6.41
C TRP A 372 16.13 -8.19 -6.74
N PHE A 373 16.61 -8.21 -7.99
CA PHE A 373 17.51 -9.25 -8.48
C PHE A 373 18.96 -8.77 -8.54
N LYS A 374 19.79 -9.22 -7.59
CA LYS A 374 21.22 -8.92 -7.55
C LYS A 374 22.02 -9.65 -8.62
N GLY A 375 21.65 -10.90 -8.88
CA GLY A 375 22.23 -11.74 -9.92
C GLY A 375 21.12 -12.38 -10.73
N ARG A 376 21.29 -12.47 -12.05
CA ARG A 376 20.21 -12.96 -12.94
C ARG A 376 20.71 -13.70 -14.17
N VAL A 377 20.04 -14.80 -14.49
CA VAL A 377 20.23 -15.58 -15.73
C VAL A 377 18.86 -15.95 -16.27
N GLY A 378 18.65 -15.77 -17.57
CA GLY A 378 17.43 -16.22 -18.26
C GLY A 378 16.20 -15.34 -18.07
N LEU A 379 16.30 -14.23 -17.34
CA LEU A 379 15.21 -13.25 -17.13
C LEU A 379 15.74 -11.81 -17.30
N GLN A 380 14.97 -10.97 -18.00
CA GLN A 380 15.33 -9.56 -18.26
C GLN A 380 14.85 -8.60 -17.18
N ALA A 381 13.80 -8.98 -16.44
CA ALA A 381 13.31 -8.21 -15.31
C ALA A 381 14.43 -8.04 -14.27
N ARG A 382 14.46 -6.88 -13.61
CA ARG A 382 15.40 -6.55 -12.52
C ARG A 382 14.75 -6.64 -11.14
N GLU A 383 13.42 -6.65 -11.12
CA GLU A 383 12.62 -6.73 -9.90
C GLU A 383 11.21 -7.23 -10.21
N THR A 384 10.43 -7.47 -9.16
CA THR A 384 9.01 -7.79 -9.25
C THR A 384 8.32 -7.35 -7.96
N PRO A 385 7.03 -6.93 -7.99
CA PRO A 385 6.27 -6.66 -6.77
C PRO A 385 6.33 -7.82 -5.76
N ARG A 386 6.44 -7.50 -4.47
CA ARG A 386 6.60 -8.49 -3.40
C ARG A 386 5.41 -9.45 -3.32
N GLU A 387 4.20 -8.96 -3.58
CA GLU A 387 2.96 -9.75 -3.61
C GLU A 387 2.99 -10.87 -4.66
N HIS A 388 3.73 -10.70 -5.75
CA HIS A 388 3.86 -11.71 -6.81
C HIS A 388 5.09 -12.62 -6.61
N ALA A 389 5.95 -12.32 -5.64
CA ALA A 389 7.23 -12.99 -5.47
C ALA A 389 7.09 -14.37 -4.82
N PHE A 390 7.56 -15.41 -5.51
CA PHE A 390 7.77 -16.73 -4.93
C PHE A 390 8.77 -16.67 -3.76
N CYS A 391 9.80 -15.83 -3.90
CA CYS A 391 10.81 -15.62 -2.88
C CYS A 391 10.22 -15.09 -1.56
N ALA A 392 9.18 -14.25 -1.60
CA ALA A 392 8.51 -13.75 -0.40
C ALA A 392 7.81 -14.85 0.41
N HIS A 393 7.50 -16.00 -0.22
CA HIS A 393 6.97 -17.19 0.46
C HIS A 393 8.10 -18.07 0.99
N ALA A 394 9.21 -18.20 0.24
CA ALA A 394 10.36 -18.99 0.65
C ALA A 394 11.03 -18.44 1.93
N ILE A 395 11.15 -17.11 2.06
CA ILE A 395 11.80 -16.50 3.23
C ILE A 395 11.03 -16.72 4.55
N LYS A 396 9.75 -17.09 4.49
CA LYS A 396 8.94 -17.43 5.68
C LYS A 396 9.34 -18.76 6.32
N GLN A 397 10.05 -19.62 5.59
CA GLN A 397 10.56 -20.91 6.07
C GLN A 397 12.08 -20.97 5.86
N PRO A 398 12.86 -20.20 6.63
CA PRO A 398 14.27 -19.95 6.34
C PRO A 398 15.15 -21.21 6.36
N GLU A 399 14.71 -22.29 7.02
CA GLU A 399 15.51 -23.52 7.16
C GLU A 399 15.34 -24.52 5.99
N GLN A 400 14.42 -24.26 5.06
CA GLN A 400 14.04 -25.22 4.03
C GLN A 400 14.15 -24.62 2.64
N ILE A 401 14.58 -25.43 1.67
CA ILE A 401 14.39 -25.08 0.25
C ILE A 401 12.91 -25.20 -0.04
N MET A 402 12.29 -24.11 -0.47
CA MET A 402 10.94 -24.16 -1.01
C MET A 402 11.00 -24.70 -2.43
N GLN A 403 10.38 -25.85 -2.67
CA GLN A 403 10.14 -26.37 -4.02
C GLN A 403 8.67 -26.27 -4.38
N VAL A 404 8.41 -25.83 -5.62
CA VAL A 404 7.10 -25.80 -6.25
C VAL A 404 7.24 -26.56 -7.57
N PRO A 405 6.92 -27.88 -7.57
CA PRO A 405 7.12 -28.72 -8.75
C PRO A 405 6.29 -28.31 -9.97
N ASP A 406 5.04 -27.89 -9.72
CA ASP A 406 4.14 -27.29 -10.70
C ASP A 406 3.34 -26.15 -10.06
N ALA A 407 3.65 -24.92 -10.42
CA ALA A 407 3.03 -23.71 -9.90
C ALA A 407 1.56 -23.56 -10.33
N THR A 408 1.13 -24.26 -11.39
CA THR A 408 -0.30 -24.26 -11.79
C THR A 408 -1.16 -25.12 -10.88
N LEU A 409 -0.55 -26.04 -10.13
CA LEU A 409 -1.21 -26.93 -9.17
C LEU A 409 -1.02 -26.47 -7.72
N ASP A 410 -0.09 -25.55 -7.47
CA ASP A 410 0.19 -25.02 -6.14
C ASP A 410 -0.83 -23.93 -5.78
N ALA A 411 -1.60 -24.16 -4.72
CA ALA A 411 -2.67 -23.25 -4.29
C ALA A 411 -2.18 -21.82 -4.01
N ARG A 412 -0.89 -21.64 -3.67
CA ARG A 412 -0.29 -20.32 -3.42
C ARG A 412 -0.02 -19.54 -4.71
N PHE A 413 0.17 -20.24 -5.83
CA PHE A 413 0.71 -19.66 -7.06
C PHE A 413 -0.14 -19.89 -8.30
N ALA A 414 -1.17 -20.73 -8.24
CA ALA A 414 -1.98 -21.09 -9.41
C ALA A 414 -2.64 -19.87 -10.11
N VAL A 415 -2.98 -18.82 -9.36
CA VAL A 415 -3.54 -17.56 -9.87
C VAL A 415 -2.51 -16.42 -9.95
N ASN A 416 -1.24 -16.71 -9.67
CA ASN A 416 -0.19 -15.69 -9.67
C ASN A 416 0.07 -15.20 -11.11
N PRO A 417 0.19 -13.88 -11.34
CA PRO A 417 0.42 -13.33 -12.68
C PRO A 417 1.66 -13.89 -13.41
N LEU A 418 2.71 -14.27 -12.67
CA LEU A 418 3.91 -14.88 -13.24
C LEU A 418 3.69 -16.33 -13.72
N VAL A 419 2.60 -16.96 -13.28
CA VAL A 419 2.17 -18.32 -13.66
C VAL A 419 1.13 -18.25 -14.77
N THR A 420 0.10 -17.41 -14.62
CA THR A 420 -1.01 -17.28 -15.57
C THR A 420 -0.65 -16.45 -16.80
N GLY A 421 0.28 -15.50 -16.66
CA GLY A 421 0.83 -14.68 -17.72
C GLY A 421 2.31 -14.95 -17.98
N GLU A 422 3.01 -14.02 -18.64
CA GLU A 422 4.46 -14.10 -18.82
C GLU A 422 5.18 -13.91 -17.47
N PRO A 423 6.26 -14.66 -17.18
CA PRO A 423 7.02 -15.51 -18.11
C PRO A 423 6.53 -16.97 -18.18
N GLY A 424 5.35 -17.29 -17.63
CA GLY A 424 4.76 -18.62 -17.65
C GLY A 424 5.48 -19.60 -16.73
N ILE A 425 5.76 -19.18 -15.49
CA ILE A 425 6.44 -20.00 -14.48
C ILE A 425 5.63 -21.26 -14.22
N ARG A 426 6.29 -22.42 -14.30
CA ARG A 426 5.72 -23.72 -13.89
C ARG A 426 6.50 -24.33 -12.76
N PHE A 427 7.78 -24.04 -12.64
CA PHE A 427 8.58 -24.57 -11.55
C PHE A 427 9.36 -23.48 -10.85
N TYR A 428 9.50 -23.63 -9.54
CA TYR A 428 10.36 -22.81 -8.71
C TYR A 428 11.05 -23.68 -7.66
N ALA A 429 12.35 -23.47 -7.44
CA ALA A 429 13.04 -23.89 -6.23
C ALA A 429 13.91 -22.76 -5.70
N GLY A 430 13.73 -22.39 -4.44
CA GLY A 430 14.46 -21.29 -3.80
C GLY A 430 15.13 -21.72 -2.51
N ALA A 431 16.46 -21.59 -2.46
CA ALA A 431 17.24 -21.74 -1.24
C ALA A 431 17.34 -20.39 -0.51
N PRO A 432 16.87 -20.30 0.75
CA PRO A 432 16.94 -19.06 1.53
C PRO A 432 18.37 -18.55 1.74
N LEU A 433 18.57 -17.24 1.58
CA LEU A 433 19.81 -16.53 1.89
C LEU A 433 19.76 -16.10 3.36
N ARG A 434 20.20 -16.97 4.26
CA ARG A 434 20.13 -16.74 5.71
C ARG A 434 21.33 -15.94 6.19
N SER A 435 21.11 -14.82 6.85
CA SER A 435 22.15 -14.08 7.55
C SER A 435 22.63 -14.83 8.80
N ALA A 436 23.71 -14.35 9.43
CA ALA A 436 24.25 -14.93 10.66
C ALA A 436 23.27 -14.91 11.84
N SER A 437 22.32 -13.98 11.87
CA SER A 437 21.23 -13.89 12.87
C SER A 437 20.06 -14.83 12.58
N GLY A 438 20.08 -15.53 11.43
CA GLY A 438 19.07 -16.50 11.05
C GLY A 438 17.94 -15.96 10.17
N HIS A 439 17.92 -14.66 9.88
CA HIS A 439 16.92 -14.04 9.01
C HIS A 439 17.17 -14.37 7.53
N ALA A 440 16.13 -14.75 6.78
CA ALA A 440 16.24 -14.98 5.33
C ALA A 440 16.05 -13.68 4.55
N LEU A 441 17.13 -13.09 4.06
CA LEU A 441 17.11 -11.80 3.36
C LEU A 441 16.54 -11.90 1.93
N GLY A 442 16.50 -13.12 1.40
CA GLY A 442 16.12 -13.41 0.03
C GLY A 442 16.33 -14.89 -0.32
N THR A 443 16.47 -15.21 -1.59
CA THR A 443 16.75 -16.57 -2.07
C THR A 443 17.73 -16.59 -3.24
N LEU A 444 18.56 -17.62 -3.31
CA LEU A 444 19.08 -18.11 -4.59
C LEU A 444 18.05 -19.11 -5.14
N CYS A 445 17.43 -18.78 -6.28
CA CYS A 445 16.37 -19.60 -6.84
C CYS A 445 16.61 -19.98 -8.29
N VAL A 446 16.01 -21.10 -8.70
CA VAL A 446 15.97 -21.60 -10.06
C VAL A 446 14.53 -21.77 -10.51
N ILE A 447 14.24 -21.40 -11.75
CA ILE A 447 12.88 -21.29 -12.30
C ILE A 447 12.84 -21.99 -13.65
N ASP A 448 11.69 -22.59 -13.97
CA ASP A 448 11.44 -23.15 -15.30
C ASP A 448 9.98 -22.90 -15.73
N ARG A 449 9.79 -22.91 -17.05
CA ARG A 449 8.49 -22.88 -17.73
C ARG A 449 7.89 -24.27 -17.91
N LYS A 450 8.55 -25.31 -17.39
CA LYS A 450 8.05 -26.69 -17.34
C LYS A 450 8.03 -27.21 -15.89
N PRO A 451 7.04 -28.04 -15.52
CA PRO A 451 7.06 -28.74 -14.25
C PRO A 451 8.28 -29.64 -14.12
N ARG A 452 8.86 -29.75 -12.91
CA ARG A 452 10.07 -30.54 -12.64
C ARG A 452 10.24 -30.79 -11.14
N HIS A 453 11.14 -31.70 -10.81
CA HIS A 453 11.58 -31.97 -9.43
C HIS A 453 13.10 -31.98 -9.42
N LEU A 454 13.71 -31.33 -8.42
CA LEU A 454 15.16 -31.40 -8.26
C LEU A 454 15.57 -32.72 -7.61
N THR A 455 16.72 -33.25 -8.04
CA THR A 455 17.39 -34.34 -7.34
C THR A 455 18.01 -33.84 -6.03
N GLN A 456 18.35 -34.76 -5.12
CA GLN A 456 19.02 -34.40 -3.88
C GLN A 456 20.36 -33.67 -4.12
N ASP A 457 21.15 -34.14 -5.10
CA ASP A 457 22.42 -33.50 -5.46
C ASP A 457 22.23 -32.05 -5.95
N GLN A 458 21.15 -31.79 -6.70
CA GLN A 458 20.81 -30.45 -7.16
C GLN A 458 20.38 -29.53 -6.00
N LEU A 459 19.63 -30.07 -5.03
CA LEU A 459 19.25 -29.33 -3.82
C LEU A 459 20.46 -29.00 -2.95
N ASP A 460 21.41 -29.93 -2.83
CA ASP A 460 22.63 -29.73 -2.06
C ASP A 460 23.59 -28.75 -2.76
N ALA A 461 23.66 -28.77 -4.09
CA ALA A 461 24.33 -27.74 -4.87
C ALA A 461 23.69 -26.36 -4.66
N LEU A 462 22.35 -26.27 -4.72
CA LEU A 462 21.63 -25.01 -4.54
C LEU A 462 21.82 -24.43 -3.13
N ARG A 463 21.80 -25.27 -2.09
CA ARG A 463 22.15 -24.89 -0.71
C ARG A 463 23.57 -24.34 -0.61
N THR A 464 24.53 -25.04 -1.21
CA THR A 464 25.95 -24.67 -1.15
C THR A 464 26.18 -23.31 -1.81
N LEU A 465 25.59 -23.09 -2.99
CA LEU A 465 25.67 -21.80 -3.68
C LEU A 465 24.97 -20.68 -2.90
N ALA A 466 23.83 -20.95 -2.28
CA ALA A 466 23.15 -19.98 -1.43
C ALA A 466 24.03 -19.55 -0.24
N ALA A 467 24.76 -20.49 0.38
CA ALA A 467 25.74 -20.16 1.42
C ALA A 467 26.88 -19.28 0.89
N SER A 468 27.40 -19.55 -0.31
CA SER A 468 28.42 -18.69 -0.94
C SER A 468 27.90 -17.27 -1.27
N VAL A 469 26.61 -17.12 -1.59
CA VAL A 469 26.00 -15.79 -1.74
C VAL A 469 25.99 -15.05 -0.40
N VAL A 470 25.59 -15.72 0.68
CA VAL A 470 25.57 -15.15 2.04
C VAL A 470 26.96 -14.70 2.47
N GLU A 471 27.99 -15.53 2.28
CA GLU A 471 29.39 -15.17 2.61
C GLU A 471 29.84 -13.87 1.93
N ARG A 472 29.41 -13.64 0.68
CA ARG A 472 29.70 -12.41 -0.06
C ARG A 472 28.92 -11.20 0.43
N LEU A 473 27.65 -11.38 0.80
CA LEU A 473 26.85 -10.33 1.42
C LEU A 473 27.46 -9.89 2.76
N GLU A 474 27.91 -10.85 3.56
CA GLU A 474 28.59 -10.58 4.84
C GLU A 474 29.95 -9.91 4.65
N ALA A 475 30.75 -10.32 3.66
CA ALA A 475 32.00 -9.65 3.31
C ALA A 475 31.77 -8.18 2.94
N ARG A 476 30.75 -7.90 2.12
CA ARG A 476 30.34 -6.53 1.78
C ARG A 476 29.95 -5.72 3.02
N ARG A 477 29.20 -6.32 3.96
CA ARG A 477 28.84 -5.67 5.23
C ARG A 477 30.06 -5.24 6.03
N LEU A 478 31.08 -6.11 6.11
CA LEU A 478 32.34 -5.82 6.80
C LEU A 478 33.14 -4.72 6.10
N GLU A 479 33.21 -4.72 4.76
CA GLU A 479 33.85 -3.66 3.99
C GLU A 479 33.18 -2.30 4.22
N LEU A 480 31.85 -2.24 4.21
CA LEU A 480 31.09 -1.02 4.49
C LEU A 480 31.26 -0.54 5.94
N GLY A 481 31.35 -1.46 6.91
CA GLY A 481 31.64 -1.15 8.30
C GLY A 481 33.09 -0.71 8.58
N LEU A 482 34.03 -1.07 7.70
CA LEU A 482 35.43 -0.59 7.73
C LEU A 482 35.64 0.69 6.91
N ALA A 483 34.68 1.07 6.07
CA ALA A 483 34.76 2.24 5.18
C ALA A 483 34.21 3.55 5.78
N VAL A 484 33.82 3.56 7.06
CA VAL A 484 33.50 4.79 7.80
C VAL A 484 34.82 5.49 8.21
N ASP A 485 35.16 6.49 7.42
CA ASP A 485 36.39 7.27 7.22
C ASP A 485 37.33 7.60 8.42
N PRO A 486 38.67 7.41 8.31
CA PRO A 486 39.69 7.97 9.21
C PRO A 486 39.96 9.49 9.07
N SER A 487 39.17 10.25 8.31
CA SER A 487 39.40 11.69 8.07
C SER A 487 38.69 12.66 9.04
N GLU A 488 37.89 12.19 10.01
CA GLU A 488 37.33 13.05 11.06
C GLU A 488 38.07 12.91 12.39
N ASN A 489 39.27 13.50 12.48
CA ASN A 489 39.89 13.82 13.76
C ASN A 489 40.31 15.30 13.78
N PRO A 490 39.52 16.22 14.37
CA PRO A 490 39.95 17.59 14.57
C PRO A 490 40.79 17.65 15.85
N ALA A 491 42.04 17.20 15.76
CA ALA A 491 43.05 17.48 16.78
C ALA A 491 44.48 17.36 16.22
N ARG A 492 44.92 18.39 15.49
CA ARG A 492 46.18 19.14 15.76
C ARG A 492 46.50 20.17 14.67
#